data_AF-I3XGK7-F1
#
_entry.id   AF-I3XGK7-F1
#
_cell.length_a   1.000
_cell.length_b   1.000
_cell.length_c   1.000
_cell.angle_alpha   90.00
_cell.angle_beta   90.00
_cell.angle_gamma   90.00
#
_symmetry.space_group_name_H-M   'P 1'
#
loop_
_entity.id
_entity.type
_entity.pdbx_description
1 polymer ?
#
loop_
_entity_poly.entity_id
_entity_poly.type
_entity_poly.pdbx_seq_one_letter_code
_entity_poly.pdbx_strand_id
1 'polypeptide(L)'
;MLFAGIRAAQEELGKRVDRRGLNAGTEEPLAIDLQRFTVSLKTAWQAGEKRPTHRRPYRRTKPYPKRPSMLEPFEPQIRAWLEADPALSAAAVLQRLVSADPSRFTKKALRTVQMAVKAWRMEIAGQIILDGDWMKRAPVSPPAAAGGDTGHLNAPNSVTFLGEAIGGVSSSIRLTFRLYLPRCSLRGIFTQIAIAPSFSH
;
A
#
# COMPACT_ATOMS: atom_id res chain seq x y z
N MET A 1 -27.14 -65.50 6.59
CA MET A 1 -26.15 -66.43 5.99
C MET A 1 -25.00 -65.69 5.29
N LEU A 2 -25.23 -64.60 4.54
CA LEU A 2 -24.18 -63.90 3.77
C LEU A 2 -23.09 -63.20 4.62
N PHE A 3 -23.48 -62.52 5.71
CA PHE A 3 -22.52 -61.81 6.58
C PHE A 3 -21.55 -62.73 7.33
N ALA A 4 -21.97 -63.95 7.64
CA ALA A 4 -21.11 -64.95 8.29
C ALA A 4 -19.96 -65.38 7.37
N GLY A 5 -20.23 -65.53 6.06
CA GLY A 5 -19.20 -65.83 5.06
C GLY A 5 -18.19 -64.69 4.89
N ILE A 6 -18.66 -63.44 4.89
CA ILE A 6 -17.78 -62.26 4.82
C ILE A 6 -16.88 -62.18 6.07
N ARG A 7 -17.44 -62.41 7.27
CA ARG A 7 -16.68 -62.39 8.53
C ARG A 7 -15.60 -63.49 8.55
N ALA A 8 -15.93 -64.70 8.12
CA ALA A 8 -14.99 -65.81 8.03
C ALA A 8 -13.86 -65.53 7.02
N ALA A 9 -14.18 -64.93 5.86
CA ALA A 9 -13.18 -64.54 4.87
C ALA A 9 -12.22 -63.44 5.39
N GLN A 10 -12.76 -62.48 6.15
CA GLN A 10 -11.94 -61.43 6.79
C GLN A 10 -11.02 -62.00 7.88
N GLU A 11 -11.49 -62.96 8.67
CA GLU A 11 -10.69 -63.62 9.70
C GLU A 11 -9.55 -64.45 9.10
N GLU A 12 -9.81 -65.15 7.99
CA GLU A 12 -8.80 -65.89 7.24
C GLU A 12 -7.74 -64.96 6.63
N LEU A 13 -8.15 -63.78 6.11
CA LEU A 13 -7.21 -62.77 5.65
C LEU A 13 -6.37 -62.20 6.81
N GLY A 14 -6.97 -61.98 7.98
CA GLY A 14 -6.26 -61.56 9.19
C GLY A 14 -5.15 -62.54 9.58
N LYS A 15 -5.48 -63.83 9.69
CA LYS A 15 -4.51 -64.91 10.00
C LYS A 15 -3.35 -64.96 9.01
N ARG A 16 -3.59 -64.65 7.73
CA ARG A 16 -2.55 -64.59 6.69
C ARG A 16 -1.69 -63.34 6.77
N VAL A 17 -2.23 -62.23 7.24
CA VAL A 17 -1.47 -60.99 7.49
C VAL A 17 -0.61 -61.16 8.73
N ASP A 18 -1.14 -61.71 9.82
CA ASP A 18 -0.39 -61.97 11.05
C ASP A 18 0.76 -62.94 10.80
N ARG A 19 0.51 -64.02 10.03
CA ARG A 19 1.56 -64.95 9.60
C ARG A 19 2.63 -64.29 8.71
N ARG A 20 2.27 -63.30 7.89
CA ARG A 20 3.24 -62.49 7.14
C ARG A 20 4.02 -61.54 8.04
N GLY A 21 3.42 -61.02 9.11
CA GLY A 21 4.14 -60.24 10.12
C GLY A 21 5.18 -61.06 10.88
N LEU A 22 4.91 -62.35 11.09
CA LEU A 22 5.85 -63.28 11.73
C LEU A 22 6.90 -63.86 10.76
N ASN A 23 6.57 -63.98 9.47
CA ASN A 23 7.47 -64.49 8.42
C ASN A 23 8.22 -63.37 7.65
N ALA A 24 7.86 -62.11 7.86
CA ALA A 24 8.75 -61.00 7.58
C ALA A 24 9.90 -61.19 8.55
N GLY A 25 10.94 -61.88 8.06
CA GLY A 25 12.10 -62.25 8.85
C GLY A 25 12.50 -61.06 9.70
N THR A 26 12.72 -61.31 10.99
CA THR A 26 13.55 -60.46 11.81
C THR A 26 14.85 -60.29 11.05
N GLU A 27 14.94 -59.28 10.19
CA GLU A 27 16.21 -58.68 9.88
C GLU A 27 16.75 -58.32 11.25
N GLU A 28 17.77 -59.09 11.66
CA GLU A 28 18.73 -58.67 12.67
C GLU A 28 18.80 -57.15 12.61
N PRO A 29 18.39 -56.43 13.66
CA PRO A 29 18.45 -54.98 13.63
C PRO A 29 19.91 -54.69 13.34
N LEU A 30 20.20 -54.26 12.11
CA LEU A 30 21.50 -53.70 11.75
C LEU A 30 21.79 -52.78 12.92
N ALA A 31 22.81 -53.11 13.71
CA ALA A 31 23.16 -52.37 14.90
C ALA A 31 23.69 -51.02 14.40
N ILE A 32 22.74 -50.17 14.00
CA ILE A 32 22.95 -48.83 13.55
C ILE A 32 23.32 -48.14 14.85
N ASP A 33 24.62 -47.94 15.01
CA ASP A 33 25.14 -47.13 16.08
C ASP A 33 24.48 -45.74 15.98
N LEU A 34 23.46 -45.53 16.83
CA LEU A 34 22.68 -44.31 16.86
C LEU A 34 23.57 -43.11 17.18
N GLN A 35 24.67 -43.32 17.91
CA GLN A 35 25.65 -42.26 18.15
C GLN A 35 26.36 -41.89 16.85
N ARG A 36 26.81 -42.87 16.07
CA ARG A 36 27.42 -42.62 14.76
C ARG A 36 26.45 -41.98 13.77
N PHE A 37 25.19 -42.40 13.77
CA PHE A 37 24.14 -41.80 12.93
C PHE A 37 23.84 -40.35 13.32
N THR A 38 23.71 -40.05 14.62
CA THR A 38 23.48 -38.66 15.09
C THR A 38 24.68 -37.76 14.84
N VAL A 39 25.91 -38.28 14.95
CA VAL A 39 27.13 -37.56 14.56
C VAL A 39 27.14 -37.30 13.04
N SER A 40 26.72 -38.26 12.22
CA SER A 40 26.60 -38.10 10.77
C SER A 40 25.56 -37.05 10.37
N LEU A 41 24.41 -36.98 11.05
CA LEU A 41 23.37 -35.97 10.78
C LEU A 41 23.87 -34.53 10.97
N LYS A 42 24.81 -34.30 11.91
CA LYS A 42 25.41 -32.96 12.15
C LYS A 42 26.16 -32.42 10.94
N THR A 43 26.66 -33.27 10.05
CA THR A 43 27.41 -32.87 8.85
C THR A 43 26.68 -33.20 7.55
N ALA A 44 25.67 -34.09 7.59
CA ALA A 44 24.88 -34.48 6.43
C ALA A 44 24.22 -33.30 5.70
N TRP A 45 23.84 -32.23 6.41
CA TRP A 45 23.28 -31.01 5.81
C TRP A 45 24.28 -30.23 4.94
N GLN A 46 25.59 -30.44 5.12
CA GLN A 46 26.63 -29.81 4.28
C GLN A 46 26.78 -30.53 2.94
N ALA A 47 26.49 -31.82 2.90
CA ALA A 47 26.56 -32.67 1.70
C ALA A 47 25.25 -32.71 0.89
N GLY A 48 24.16 -32.17 1.44
CA GLY A 48 22.90 -32.04 0.72
C GLY A 48 23.07 -31.26 -0.58
N GLU A 49 22.38 -31.70 -1.64
CA GLU A 49 22.38 -31.03 -2.95
C GLU A 49 22.02 -29.55 -2.75
N LYS A 50 23.03 -28.68 -2.75
CA LYS A 50 22.87 -27.23 -2.70
C LYS A 50 22.36 -26.79 -4.05
N ARG A 51 21.09 -27.13 -4.36
CA ARG A 51 20.42 -26.73 -5.59
C ARG A 51 20.65 -25.24 -5.74
N PRO A 52 21.43 -24.80 -6.75
CA PRO A 52 21.53 -23.40 -7.06
C PRO A 52 20.22 -23.06 -7.78
N THR A 53 19.10 -23.13 -7.07
CA THR A 53 17.81 -22.67 -7.56
C THR A 53 17.91 -21.15 -7.70
N HIS A 54 18.42 -20.75 -8.86
CA HIS A 54 17.84 -19.75 -9.73
C HIS A 54 17.42 -18.46 -9.01
N ARG A 55 18.35 -17.82 -8.29
CA ARG A 55 18.21 -16.40 -7.99
C ARG A 55 19.24 -15.63 -8.80
N ARG A 56 18.78 -14.96 -9.85
CA ARG A 56 19.60 -13.99 -10.57
C ARG A 56 20.10 -12.96 -9.56
N PRO A 57 21.42 -12.70 -9.47
CA PRO A 57 21.94 -11.66 -8.59
C PRO A 57 21.27 -10.34 -8.96
N TYR A 58 20.85 -9.59 -7.94
CA TYR A 58 20.20 -8.32 -8.14
C TYR A 58 21.12 -7.39 -8.96
N ARG A 59 20.69 -7.05 -10.17
CA ARG A 59 21.32 -6.00 -10.98
C ARG A 59 20.53 -4.73 -10.74
N ARG A 60 21.19 -3.70 -10.20
CA ARG A 60 20.59 -2.37 -10.02
C ARG A 60 20.31 -1.78 -11.40
N THR A 61 19.04 -1.72 -11.79
CA THR A 61 18.61 -1.00 -12.99
C THR A 61 18.63 0.50 -12.72
N LYS A 62 19.22 1.28 -13.62
CA LYS A 62 19.16 2.74 -13.55
C LYS A 62 17.70 3.19 -13.71
N PRO A 63 17.15 4.00 -12.78
CA PRO A 63 15.81 4.54 -12.96
C PRO A 63 15.71 5.32 -14.27
N TYR A 64 14.64 5.09 -15.04
CA TYR A 64 14.39 5.86 -16.25
C TYR A 64 14.17 7.34 -15.88
N PRO A 65 14.72 8.28 -16.67
CA PRO A 65 14.36 9.69 -16.53
C PRO A 65 12.84 9.85 -16.59
N LYS A 66 12.27 10.57 -15.63
CA LYS A 66 10.83 10.82 -15.58
C LYS A 66 10.45 11.78 -16.71
N ARG A 67 9.44 11.43 -17.50
CA ARG A 67 8.90 12.35 -18.52
C ARG A 67 8.13 13.48 -17.83
N PRO A 68 8.25 14.74 -18.32
CA PRO A 68 7.47 15.84 -17.80
C PRO A 68 5.97 15.56 -17.95
N SER A 69 5.18 15.92 -16.93
CA SER A 69 3.73 15.72 -16.94
C SER A 69 3.06 16.77 -17.82
N MET A 70 1.93 16.45 -18.45
CA MET A 70 1.17 17.45 -19.21
C MET A 70 0.68 18.62 -18.35
N LEU A 71 0.50 18.39 -17.04
CA LEU A 71 0.06 19.39 -16.07
C LEU A 71 1.19 20.27 -15.54
N GLU A 72 2.46 19.89 -15.75
CA GLU A 72 3.61 20.57 -15.13
C GLU A 72 3.63 22.09 -15.32
N PRO A 73 3.26 22.65 -16.50
CA PRO A 73 3.19 24.11 -16.67
C PRO A 73 2.01 24.78 -15.95
N PHE A 74 0.95 24.02 -15.61
CA PHE A 74 -0.28 24.51 -14.99
C PHE A 74 -0.38 24.16 -13.50
N GLU A 75 0.54 23.35 -12.96
CA GLU A 75 0.66 23.07 -11.52
C GLU A 75 0.56 24.33 -10.64
N PRO A 76 1.27 25.45 -10.91
CA PRO A 76 1.16 26.64 -10.06
C PRO A 76 -0.25 27.26 -10.11
N GLN A 77 -0.89 27.25 -11.28
CA GLN A 77 -2.23 27.80 -11.47
C GLN A 77 -3.29 26.94 -10.78
N ILE A 78 -3.19 25.61 -10.93
CA ILE A 78 -4.06 24.64 -10.24
C ILE A 78 -3.91 24.79 -8.73
N ARG A 79 -2.68 24.93 -8.24
CA ARG A 79 -2.41 25.13 -6.81
C ARG A 79 -3.05 26.41 -6.29
N ALA A 80 -2.91 27.53 -6.99
CA ALA A 80 -3.54 28.79 -6.59
C ALA A 80 -5.08 28.69 -6.50
N TRP A 81 -5.72 27.95 -7.41
CA TRP A 81 -7.16 27.71 -7.33
C TRP A 81 -7.57 26.84 -6.15
N LEU A 82 -6.78 25.80 -5.83
CA LEU A 82 -7.04 24.91 -4.71
C LEU A 82 -6.75 25.56 -3.35
N GLU A 83 -5.76 26.45 -3.28
CA GLU A 83 -5.47 27.25 -2.09
C GLU A 83 -6.60 28.25 -1.80
N ALA A 84 -7.19 28.85 -2.84
CA ALA A 84 -8.34 29.74 -2.70
C ALA A 84 -9.63 28.99 -2.30
N ASP A 85 -9.86 27.80 -2.87
CA ASP A 85 -11.01 26.95 -2.56
C ASP A 85 -10.59 25.45 -2.51
N PRO A 86 -10.40 24.88 -1.31
CA PRO A 86 -10.02 23.47 -1.15
C PRO A 86 -11.15 22.49 -1.51
N ALA A 87 -12.41 22.94 -1.49
CA ALA A 87 -13.58 22.13 -1.82
C ALA A 87 -13.80 22.01 -3.33
N LEU A 88 -13.07 22.80 -4.14
CA LEU A 88 -13.17 22.83 -5.59
C LEU A 88 -13.05 21.42 -6.20
N SER A 89 -14.01 21.08 -7.07
CA SER A 89 -14.05 19.76 -7.71
C SER A 89 -13.00 19.65 -8.82
N ALA A 90 -12.43 18.44 -8.99
CA ALA A 90 -11.48 18.18 -10.06
C ALA A 90 -12.08 18.38 -11.48
N ALA A 91 -13.39 18.21 -11.62
CA ALA A 91 -14.10 18.48 -12.87
C ALA A 91 -14.14 19.99 -13.18
N ALA A 92 -14.39 20.83 -12.17
CA ALA A 92 -14.35 22.28 -12.33
C ALA A 92 -12.94 22.78 -12.67
N VAL A 93 -11.90 22.20 -12.04
CA VAL A 93 -10.50 22.47 -12.40
C VAL A 93 -10.23 22.11 -13.86
N LEU A 94 -10.68 20.94 -14.32
CA LEU A 94 -10.51 20.54 -15.72
C LEU A 94 -11.25 21.48 -16.69
N GLN A 95 -12.46 21.91 -16.36
CA GLN A 95 -13.20 22.87 -17.20
C GLN A 95 -12.42 24.17 -17.37
N ARG A 96 -11.86 24.72 -16.28
CA ARG A 96 -11.02 25.92 -16.33
C ARG A 96 -9.76 25.71 -17.18
N LEU A 97 -9.13 24.55 -17.08
CA LEU A 97 -7.96 24.19 -17.91
C LEU A 97 -8.30 24.04 -19.40
N VAL A 98 -9.46 23.46 -19.73
CA VAL A 98 -9.92 23.32 -21.12
C VAL A 98 -10.30 24.67 -21.71
N SER A 99 -10.87 25.58 -20.91
CA SER A 99 -11.14 26.96 -21.34
C SER A 99 -9.87 27.77 -21.58
N ALA A 100 -8.80 27.52 -20.82
CA ALA A 100 -7.52 28.17 -21.02
C ALA A 100 -6.78 27.62 -22.25
N ASP A 101 -6.69 26.28 -22.37
CA ASP A 101 -5.94 25.62 -23.45
C ASP A 101 -6.66 24.39 -24.00
N PRO A 102 -7.57 24.57 -24.98
CA PRO A 102 -8.34 23.48 -25.57
C PRO A 102 -7.49 22.55 -26.46
N SER A 103 -6.32 23.02 -26.94
CA SER A 103 -5.40 22.23 -27.76
C SER A 103 -4.66 21.14 -26.97
N ARG A 104 -4.42 21.39 -25.67
CA ARG A 104 -3.61 20.53 -24.81
C ARG A 104 -4.45 19.67 -23.87
N PHE A 105 -5.59 20.18 -23.43
CA PHE A 105 -6.49 19.48 -22.53
C PHE A 105 -7.74 19.01 -23.24
N THR A 106 -7.97 17.70 -23.20
CA THR A 106 -9.23 17.08 -23.60
C THR A 106 -9.95 16.53 -22.38
N LYS A 107 -11.24 16.20 -22.51
CA LYS A 107 -12.02 15.52 -21.45
C LYS A 107 -11.36 14.24 -20.90
N LYS A 108 -10.48 13.61 -21.68
CA LYS A 108 -9.67 12.44 -21.29
C LYS A 108 -8.67 12.71 -20.16
N ALA A 109 -8.30 13.97 -19.92
CA ALA A 109 -7.35 14.36 -18.87
C ALA A 109 -7.94 14.38 -17.45
N LEU A 110 -9.24 14.09 -17.29
CA LEU A 110 -9.93 14.11 -16.00
C LEU A 110 -9.25 13.25 -14.94
N ARG A 111 -8.80 12.05 -15.30
CA ARG A 111 -8.12 11.13 -14.37
C ARG A 111 -6.82 11.76 -13.84
N THR A 112 -6.06 12.44 -14.68
CA THR A 112 -4.80 13.09 -14.33
C THR A 112 -5.05 14.26 -13.38
N VAL A 113 -6.06 15.09 -13.65
CA VAL A 113 -6.45 16.21 -12.78
C VAL A 113 -6.96 15.71 -11.43
N GLN A 114 -7.80 14.67 -11.42
CA GLN A 114 -8.26 14.04 -10.17
C GLN A 114 -7.10 13.52 -9.31
N MET A 115 -6.06 12.96 -9.93
CA MET A 115 -4.88 12.51 -9.21
C MET A 115 -4.03 13.66 -8.67
N ALA A 116 -3.90 14.75 -9.42
CA ALA A 116 -3.23 15.97 -8.94
C ALA A 116 -3.98 16.58 -7.74
N VAL A 117 -5.30 16.76 -7.84
CA VAL A 117 -6.14 17.28 -6.75
C VAL A 117 -6.09 16.37 -5.52
N LYS A 118 -6.15 15.04 -5.73
CA LYS A 118 -6.03 14.07 -4.62
C LYS A 118 -4.66 14.18 -3.94
N ALA A 119 -3.58 14.25 -4.70
CA ALA A 119 -2.23 14.38 -4.15
C ALA A 119 -2.09 15.67 -3.34
N TRP A 120 -2.58 16.80 -3.86
CA TRP A 120 -2.59 18.08 -3.16
C TRP A 120 -3.40 18.02 -1.85
N ARG A 121 -4.59 17.41 -1.86
CA ARG A 121 -5.41 17.24 -0.64
C ARG A 121 -4.70 16.40 0.42
N MET A 122 -3.96 15.35 0.01
CA MET A 122 -3.17 14.55 0.93
C MET A 122 -2.01 15.35 1.53
N GLU A 123 -1.37 16.22 0.74
CA GLU A 123 -0.29 17.09 1.20
C GLU A 123 -0.81 18.11 2.22
N ILE A 124 -1.90 18.81 1.92
CA ILE A 124 -2.53 19.77 2.83
C ILE A 124 -3.05 19.08 4.09
N ALA A 125 -3.72 17.93 3.99
CA ALA A 125 -4.15 17.17 5.15
C ALA A 125 -2.95 16.74 6.03
N GLY A 126 -1.84 16.34 5.40
CA GLY A 126 -0.60 16.03 6.09
C GLY A 126 -0.02 17.22 6.86
N GLN A 127 -0.05 18.41 6.26
CA GLN A 127 0.37 19.66 6.92
C GLN A 127 -0.54 19.99 8.11
N ILE A 128 -1.86 19.98 7.92
CA ILE A 128 -2.83 20.24 9.00
C ILE A 128 -2.63 19.26 10.17
N ILE A 129 -2.33 17.98 9.89
CA ILE A 129 -2.05 16.97 10.91
C ILE A 129 -0.76 17.27 11.65
N LEU A 130 0.30 17.60 10.92
CA LEU A 130 1.63 17.87 11.47
C LEU A 130 1.68 19.16 12.29
N ASP A 131 1.00 20.21 11.81
CA ASP A 131 0.92 21.53 12.46
C ASP A 131 0.02 21.50 13.71
N GLY A 132 -0.69 20.38 13.93
CA GLY A 132 -1.63 20.23 15.03
C GLY A 132 -2.88 21.12 14.89
N ASP A 133 -3.08 21.74 13.73
CA ASP A 133 -4.24 22.61 13.46
C ASP A 133 -5.56 21.82 13.55
N TRP A 134 -5.54 20.54 13.17
CA TRP A 134 -6.70 19.67 13.36
C TRP A 134 -7.11 19.49 14.83
N MET A 135 -6.17 19.56 15.78
CA MET A 135 -6.48 19.50 17.22
C MET A 135 -7.06 20.81 17.72
N LYS A 136 -6.66 21.95 17.14
CA LYS A 136 -7.20 23.28 17.50
C LYS A 136 -8.62 23.50 16.96
N ARG A 137 -8.95 22.85 15.84
CA ARG A 137 -10.28 22.89 15.22
C ARG A 137 -11.23 21.79 15.68
N ALA A 138 -10.76 20.82 16.47
CA ALA A 138 -11.64 19.85 17.07
C ALA A 138 -12.69 20.64 17.87
N PRO A 139 -14.00 20.49 17.59
CA PRO A 139 -14.99 21.04 18.47
C PRO A 139 -14.76 20.37 19.82
N VAL A 140 -14.27 21.13 20.79
CA VAL A 140 -14.56 20.83 22.18
C VAL A 140 -16.07 20.92 22.23
N SER A 141 -16.75 19.79 22.01
CA SER A 141 -18.16 19.67 22.33
C SER A 141 -18.27 20.22 23.74
N PRO A 142 -19.03 21.32 23.96
CA PRO A 142 -19.32 21.76 25.31
C PRO A 142 -19.80 20.52 26.06
N PRO A 143 -19.31 20.25 27.29
CA PRO A 143 -19.72 19.07 28.03
C PRO A 143 -21.24 19.06 27.97
N ALA A 144 -21.78 18.00 27.38
CA ALA A 144 -23.20 17.80 27.20
C ALA A 144 -23.84 18.11 28.55
N ALA A 145 -24.50 19.27 28.62
CA ALA A 145 -25.16 19.71 29.83
C ALA A 145 -26.14 18.60 30.15
N ALA A 146 -25.89 17.95 31.27
CA ALA A 146 -26.72 16.92 31.85
C ALA A 146 -28.17 17.41 31.79
N GLY A 147 -29.05 16.51 31.31
CA GLY A 147 -30.42 16.84 30.95
C GLY A 147 -31.20 17.54 32.07
N GLY A 148 -31.95 18.55 31.66
CA GLY A 148 -33.12 19.07 32.36
C GLY A 148 -34.25 19.12 31.33
N ASP A 149 -35.28 18.33 31.60
CA ASP A 149 -36.43 18.01 30.77
C ASP A 149 -37.38 19.22 30.50
N THR A 150 -38.26 19.00 29.51
CA THR A 150 -39.59 19.56 29.23
C THR A 150 -39.75 20.30 27.90
N GLY A 151 -40.54 19.68 27.02
CA GLY A 151 -40.74 20.07 25.63
C GLY A 151 -41.76 21.18 25.38
N HIS A 152 -41.74 21.70 24.16
CA HIS A 152 -42.94 22.15 23.46
C HIS A 152 -42.72 22.15 21.93
N LEU A 153 -43.84 22.16 21.22
CA LEU A 153 -44.08 21.77 19.83
C LEU A 153 -43.41 22.67 18.80
N ASN A 154 -42.96 22.09 17.67
CA ASN A 154 -43.39 22.46 16.31
C ASN A 154 -42.64 21.65 15.23
N ALA A 155 -43.41 20.94 14.42
CA ALA A 155 -43.06 20.52 13.06
C ALA A 155 -43.61 21.58 12.06
N PRO A 156 -43.28 21.56 10.76
CA PRO A 156 -42.47 20.60 9.99
C PRO A 156 -41.22 21.25 9.37
N ASN A 157 -40.29 20.49 8.80
CA ASN A 157 -40.04 20.46 7.35
C ASN A 157 -39.25 19.18 7.01
N SER A 158 -39.94 18.21 6.43
CA SER A 158 -39.33 17.00 5.88
C SER A 158 -38.65 17.31 4.56
N VAL A 159 -37.32 17.32 4.54
CA VAL A 159 -36.55 17.06 3.30
C VAL A 159 -36.10 15.62 3.37
N THR A 160 -36.76 14.79 2.57
CA THR A 160 -36.45 13.39 2.34
C THR A 160 -35.05 13.29 1.75
N PHE A 161 -34.05 12.90 2.55
CA PHE A 161 -32.75 12.47 2.02
C PHE A 161 -32.75 10.95 1.97
N LEU A 162 -32.89 10.43 0.75
CA LEU A 162 -32.68 9.02 0.44
C LEU A 162 -31.33 8.58 1.00
N GLY A 163 -31.37 7.60 1.90
CA GLY A 163 -30.18 6.88 2.34
C GLY A 163 -29.69 5.98 1.21
N GLU A 164 -28.52 6.28 0.68
CA GLU A 164 -27.75 5.32 -0.11
C GLU A 164 -26.59 4.84 0.76
N ALA A 165 -26.74 3.60 1.23
CA ALA A 165 -25.71 2.86 1.90
C ALA A 165 -24.56 2.60 0.90
N ILE A 166 -23.36 3.09 1.20
CA ILE A 166 -22.15 2.57 0.57
C ILE A 166 -21.29 1.99 1.68
N GLY A 167 -21.22 0.66 1.65
CA GLY A 167 -20.55 -0.16 2.62
C GLY A 167 -19.08 0.20 2.78
N GLY A 168 -18.62 0.00 4.01
CA GLY A 168 -17.22 0.00 4.34
C GLY A 168 -16.48 -1.02 3.50
N VAL A 169 -15.54 -0.52 2.70
CA VAL A 169 -14.38 -1.30 2.30
C VAL A 169 -13.20 -0.73 3.04
N SER A 170 -12.85 -1.42 4.12
CA SER A 170 -11.55 -1.33 4.79
C SER A 170 -10.48 -1.66 3.75
N SER A 171 -9.99 -0.63 3.06
CA SER A 171 -8.91 -0.77 2.11
C SER A 171 -7.62 -0.44 2.85
N SER A 172 -6.93 -1.49 3.25
CA SER A 172 -5.56 -1.44 3.75
C SER A 172 -4.67 -0.92 2.60
N ILE A 173 -4.56 0.40 2.48
CA ILE A 173 -3.72 1.04 1.47
C ILE A 173 -2.28 0.90 1.95
N ARG A 174 -1.56 -0.08 1.39
CA ARG A 174 -0.11 -0.15 1.50
C ARG A 174 0.48 1.16 0.99
N LEU A 175 1.04 1.88 1.96
CA LEU A 175 1.75 3.12 1.81
C LEU A 175 3.01 2.89 0.97
N THR A 176 2.96 3.24 -0.31
CA THR A 176 4.17 3.46 -1.10
C THR A 176 4.00 4.71 -1.94
N PHE A 177 4.03 5.85 -1.26
CA PHE A 177 4.35 7.11 -1.91
C PHE A 177 5.72 7.56 -1.41
N ARG A 178 6.73 7.24 -2.20
CA ARG A 178 8.10 7.67 -1.99
C ARG A 178 8.37 8.86 -2.92
N LEU A 179 8.69 9.97 -2.28
CA LEU A 179 9.32 11.21 -2.76
C LEU A 179 8.44 12.22 -3.51
N TYR A 180 8.06 13.25 -2.77
CA TYR A 180 8.15 14.63 -3.25
C TYR A 180 8.53 15.55 -2.08
N LEU A 181 9.83 15.62 -1.76
CA LEU A 181 10.41 16.73 -1.01
C LEU A 181 11.29 17.51 -2.00
N PRO A 182 11.03 18.80 -2.25
CA PRO A 182 12.00 19.65 -2.94
C PRO A 182 13.14 19.95 -1.96
N ARG A 183 14.32 19.36 -2.20
CA ARG A 183 15.57 19.91 -1.63
C ARG A 183 15.89 21.19 -2.38
N CYS A 184 15.65 22.34 -1.75
CA CYS A 184 16.11 23.64 -2.19
C CYS A 184 17.64 23.61 -2.35
N SER A 185 18.10 23.70 -3.60
CA SER A 185 19.51 23.91 -3.94
C SER A 185 19.78 25.41 -3.91
N LEU A 186 20.16 25.95 -2.74
CA LEU A 186 20.90 27.22 -2.70
C LEU A 186 22.35 26.92 -3.10
N ARG A 187 22.69 27.16 -4.37
CA ARG A 187 24.08 27.39 -4.78
C ARG A 187 24.15 28.61 -5.68
N GLY A 188 24.52 29.72 -5.02
CA GLY A 188 25.42 30.78 -5.48
C GLY A 188 25.35 31.17 -6.95
N ILE A 189 24.60 32.24 -7.24
CA ILE A 189 24.89 33.13 -8.35
C ILE A 189 25.81 34.22 -7.78
N PHE A 190 27.13 33.97 -7.81
CA PHE A 190 28.12 35.01 -7.59
C PHE A 190 28.56 35.50 -8.98
N THR A 191 27.83 36.47 -9.51
CA THR A 191 28.19 37.15 -10.76
C THR A 191 29.35 38.09 -10.45
N GLN A 192 30.57 37.68 -10.79
CA GLN A 192 31.74 38.56 -10.72
C GLN A 192 31.68 39.53 -11.90
N ILE A 193 31.33 40.78 -11.60
CA ILE A 193 31.49 41.91 -12.53
C ILE A 193 32.98 42.24 -12.54
N ALA A 194 33.67 41.85 -13.61
CA ALA A 194 35.05 42.26 -13.86
C ALA A 194 35.05 43.70 -14.41
N ILE A 195 35.37 44.67 -13.55
CA ILE A 195 35.74 46.02 -13.95
C ILE A 195 37.25 46.03 -14.19
N ALA A 196 37.65 46.21 -15.45
CA ALA A 196 39.03 46.48 -15.83
C ALA A 196 39.42 47.92 -15.44
N PRO A 197 40.65 48.16 -14.97
CA PRO A 197 41.27 49.47 -15.08
C PRO A 197 42.36 49.46 -16.16
N SER A 198 42.13 50.34 -17.12
CA SER A 198 43.08 50.82 -18.12
C SER A 198 44.14 51.72 -17.49
N PHE A 199 45.40 51.52 -17.94
CA PHE A 199 46.41 52.54 -18.27
C PHE A 199 47.04 53.53 -17.25
N SER A 200 48.31 53.82 -17.58
CA SER A 200 49.19 54.96 -17.21
C SER A 200 49.87 54.90 -15.83
N HIS A 201 51.17 55.18 -15.66
CA HIS A 201 52.17 55.83 -16.52
C HIS A 201 53.58 55.36 -16.14
#